data_AF-A0A1X7BNF7-F1
#
_entry.id   AF-A0A1X7BNF7-F1
#
_cell.length_a   1.000
_cell.length_b   1.000
_cell.length_c   1.000
_cell.angle_alpha   90.00
_cell.angle_beta   90.00
_cell.angle_gamma   90.00
#
_symmetry.space_group_name_H-M   'P 1'
#
loop_
_entity.id
_entity.type
_entity.pdbx_description
1 polymer ?
#
loop_
_entity_poly.entity_id
_entity_poly.type
_entity_poly.pdbx_seq_one_letter_code
_entity_poly.pdbx_strand_id
1 'polypeptide(L)'
;MRVISLTIALVMSISTAFAEDSRLERLDTGDDGRQWEAVGRLDIGGRGFCTGALIAPDLVLTAAHCLFDKYSKTRIDHTKIEFLAGWRNGRASAYRWVKRAVTHPEFEYTSDAGEVRVRNDVALLELQRPINNTRIVPFQTDRRPRKGQEIGVVSYARDRSEAPSLQEVCNVKARQFGVLVMSCDVNYGASGAPVFSFENDEPRIVSVVSAMAEVDGQKVSLGTLLQQPLEDLRAALDAGQGVFQDEAPKMFSNSIRRDTGAKFAKP
;
A
#
# COMPACT_ATOMS: atom_id res chain seq x y z
N MET A 1 -30.97 -72.15 13.86
CA MET A 1 -30.50 -71.03 13.02
C MET A 1 -30.85 -69.72 13.68
N ARG A 2 -29.86 -69.00 14.23
CA ARG A 2 -29.99 -67.60 14.70
C ARG A 2 -29.17 -66.74 13.75
N VAL A 3 -29.80 -65.87 12.98
CA VAL A 3 -29.14 -64.94 12.07
C VAL A 3 -29.03 -63.60 12.81
N ILE A 4 -27.81 -63.19 13.11
CA ILE A 4 -27.49 -61.89 13.72
C ILE A 4 -27.20 -60.93 12.56
N SER A 5 -28.10 -59.98 12.32
CA SER A 5 -27.89 -58.90 11.34
C SER A 5 -27.07 -57.79 11.99
N LEU A 6 -25.80 -57.68 11.58
CA LEU A 6 -24.89 -56.61 11.95
C LEU A 6 -25.14 -55.40 11.03
N THR A 7 -25.73 -54.34 11.56
CA THR A 7 -25.90 -53.06 10.85
C THR A 7 -24.65 -52.20 11.10
N ILE A 8 -23.79 -52.08 10.09
CA ILE A 8 -22.61 -51.20 10.11
C ILE A 8 -23.11 -49.78 9.82
N ALA A 9 -23.11 -48.92 10.84
CA ALA A 9 -23.38 -47.49 10.68
C ALA A 9 -22.11 -46.81 10.16
N LEU A 10 -22.10 -46.45 8.87
CA LEU A 10 -21.02 -45.70 8.24
C LEU A 10 -21.12 -44.23 8.69
N VAL A 11 -20.30 -43.85 9.66
CA VAL A 11 -20.12 -42.46 10.07
C VAL A 11 -19.26 -41.77 9.02
N MET A 12 -19.90 -41.05 8.09
CA MET A 12 -19.20 -40.12 7.19
C MET A 12 -18.81 -38.87 7.98
N SER A 13 -17.55 -38.81 8.39
CA SER A 13 -16.93 -37.61 8.95
C SER A 13 -16.85 -36.54 7.86
N ILE A 14 -17.70 -35.53 7.92
CA ILE A 14 -17.59 -34.34 7.07
C ILE A 14 -16.43 -33.50 7.61
N SER A 15 -15.25 -33.70 7.02
CA SER A 15 -14.10 -32.82 7.27
C SER A 15 -14.41 -31.44 6.70
N THR A 16 -14.72 -30.47 7.55
CA THR A 16 -14.72 -29.06 7.15
C THR A 16 -13.27 -28.68 6.83
N ALA A 17 -12.91 -28.66 5.55
CA ALA A 17 -11.64 -28.12 5.10
C ALA A 17 -11.62 -26.62 5.43
N PHE A 18 -10.81 -26.22 6.41
CA PHE A 18 -10.41 -24.83 6.53
C PHE A 18 -9.45 -24.57 5.36
N ALA A 19 -9.74 -23.57 4.53
CA ALA A 19 -8.84 -23.16 3.46
C ALA A 19 -7.50 -22.71 4.08
N GLU A 20 -6.45 -23.48 3.80
CA GLU A 20 -5.09 -23.20 4.25
C GLU A 20 -4.53 -22.03 3.43
N ASP A 21 -3.72 -21.16 4.05
CA ASP A 21 -3.10 -20.05 3.33
C ASP A 21 -2.16 -20.62 2.24
N SER A 22 -2.24 -20.07 1.03
CA SER A 22 -1.35 -20.45 -0.06
C SER A 22 0.07 -20.00 0.25
N ARG A 23 1.05 -20.71 -0.33
CA ARG A 23 2.43 -20.21 -0.36
C ARG A 23 2.55 -18.97 -1.23
N LEU A 24 3.66 -18.25 -1.06
CA LEU A 24 4.08 -17.21 -1.99
C LEU A 24 4.61 -17.85 -3.27
N GLU A 25 4.08 -17.40 -4.40
CA GLU A 25 4.53 -17.73 -5.74
C GLU A 25 5.21 -16.51 -6.35
N ARG A 26 6.41 -16.68 -6.87
CA ARG A 26 7.20 -15.60 -7.45
C ARG A 26 6.84 -15.44 -8.93
N LEU A 27 6.56 -14.21 -9.34
CA LEU A 27 6.12 -13.88 -10.70
C LEU A 27 7.33 -13.49 -11.56
N ASP A 28 8.14 -14.48 -11.91
CA ASP A 28 9.45 -14.26 -12.55
C ASP A 28 9.35 -13.88 -14.04
N THR A 29 8.29 -14.31 -14.74
CA THR A 29 8.12 -14.01 -16.16
C THR A 29 7.03 -12.97 -16.44
N GLY A 30 7.02 -12.47 -17.69
CA GLY A 30 5.96 -11.61 -18.20
C GLY A 30 4.59 -12.26 -18.26
N ASP A 31 4.55 -13.59 -18.36
CA ASP A 31 3.30 -14.34 -18.44
C ASP A 31 2.75 -14.61 -17.04
N ASP A 32 3.60 -14.98 -16.08
CA ASP A 32 3.22 -15.17 -14.67
C ASP A 32 2.66 -13.86 -14.09
N GLY A 33 3.34 -12.74 -14.37
CA GLY A 33 2.99 -11.43 -13.83
C GLY A 33 1.95 -10.65 -14.62
N ARG A 34 1.39 -11.19 -15.72
CA ARG A 34 0.61 -10.41 -16.70
C ARG A 34 -0.59 -9.68 -16.08
N GLN A 35 -1.29 -10.33 -15.17
CA GLN A 35 -2.46 -9.75 -14.48
C GLN A 35 -2.06 -8.74 -13.39
N TRP A 36 -0.77 -8.72 -13.01
CA TRP A 36 -0.23 -8.01 -11.86
C TRP A 36 0.74 -6.87 -12.24
N GLU A 37 0.85 -6.55 -13.54
CA GLU A 37 1.76 -5.54 -14.09
C GLU A 37 1.52 -4.12 -13.54
N ALA A 38 0.33 -3.84 -13.03
CA ALA A 38 0.00 -2.56 -12.37
C ALA A 38 0.48 -2.49 -10.90
N VAL A 39 0.97 -3.60 -10.34
CA VAL A 39 1.74 -3.61 -9.10
C VAL A 39 3.19 -3.28 -9.43
N GLY A 40 3.81 -2.43 -8.61
CA GLY A 40 5.17 -1.99 -8.86
C GLY A 40 5.95 -1.73 -7.58
N ARG A 41 7.27 -1.72 -7.75
CA ARG A 41 8.22 -1.35 -6.69
C ARG A 41 8.32 0.16 -6.64
N LEU A 42 8.29 0.72 -5.44
CA LEU A 42 8.53 2.15 -5.19
C LEU A 42 9.96 2.29 -4.67
N ASP A 43 10.85 2.86 -5.48
CA ASP A 43 12.23 3.12 -5.10
C ASP A 43 12.34 4.49 -4.46
N ILE A 44 12.74 4.53 -3.19
CA ILE A 44 12.66 5.72 -2.33
C ILE A 44 14.04 6.36 -2.23
N GLY A 45 14.52 6.97 -3.32
CA GLY A 45 15.74 7.81 -3.34
C GLY A 45 16.98 7.17 -2.70
N GLY A 46 17.20 5.86 -2.88
CA GLY A 46 18.34 5.12 -2.32
C GLY A 46 18.22 4.73 -0.84
N ARG A 47 17.07 4.95 -0.20
CA ARG A 47 16.85 4.65 1.23
C ARG A 47 16.19 3.30 1.49
N GLY A 48 15.62 2.70 0.45
CA GLY A 48 14.86 1.46 0.52
C GLY A 48 13.80 1.43 -0.56
N PHE A 49 12.85 0.51 -0.42
CA PHE A 49 11.71 0.41 -1.31
C PHE A 49 10.44 0.03 -0.57
N CYS A 50 9.32 0.34 -1.20
CA CYS A 50 7.98 -0.13 -0.85
C CYS A 50 7.36 -0.81 -2.08
N THR A 51 6.12 -1.27 -1.92
CA THR A 51 5.25 -1.68 -3.01
C THR A 51 4.16 -0.62 -3.22
N GLY A 52 3.65 -0.49 -4.43
CA GLY A 52 2.45 0.29 -4.74
C GLY A 52 1.69 -0.32 -5.91
N ALA A 53 0.47 0.16 -6.14
CA ALA A 53 -0.38 -0.29 -7.24
C ALA A 53 -1.06 0.85 -7.97
N LEU A 54 -1.13 0.79 -9.29
CA LEU A 54 -1.91 1.75 -10.08
C LEU A 54 -3.40 1.54 -9.85
N ILE A 55 -4.11 2.61 -9.53
CA ILE A 55 -5.58 2.68 -9.44
C ILE A 55 -6.19 3.67 -10.44
N ALA A 56 -5.34 4.42 -11.14
CA ALA A 56 -5.63 5.17 -12.36
C ALA A 56 -4.31 5.26 -13.18
N PRO A 57 -4.33 5.68 -14.45
CA PRO A 57 -3.11 5.68 -15.27
C PRO A 57 -1.94 6.48 -14.72
N ASP A 58 -2.20 7.49 -13.92
CA ASP A 58 -1.21 8.36 -13.27
C ASP A 58 -1.31 8.34 -11.74
N LEU A 59 -2.04 7.39 -11.15
CA LEU A 59 -2.33 7.39 -9.72
C LEU A 59 -1.92 6.07 -9.08
N VAL A 60 -0.95 6.11 -8.18
CA VAL A 60 -0.45 4.97 -7.42
C VAL A 60 -0.97 5.02 -5.98
N LEU A 61 -1.57 3.93 -5.53
CA LEU A 61 -1.94 3.67 -4.15
C LEU A 61 -0.78 3.00 -3.41
N THR A 62 -0.47 3.47 -2.21
CA THR A 62 0.59 2.91 -1.35
C THR A 62 0.34 3.27 0.13
N ALA A 63 1.27 2.91 1.01
CA ALA A 63 1.24 3.26 2.42
C ALA A 63 1.85 4.66 2.67
N ALA A 64 1.28 5.43 3.59
CA ALA A 64 1.75 6.76 3.92
C ALA A 64 3.15 6.77 4.53
N HIS A 65 3.45 5.77 5.35
CA HIS A 65 4.75 5.64 6.02
C HIS A 65 5.93 5.48 5.05
N CYS A 66 5.67 5.07 3.80
CA CYS A 66 6.69 5.00 2.74
C CYS A 66 7.21 6.38 2.32
N LEU A 67 6.48 7.46 2.66
CA LEU A 67 6.85 8.85 2.37
C LEU A 67 7.67 9.50 3.49
N PHE A 68 8.11 8.73 4.49
CA PHE A 68 8.84 9.24 5.65
C PHE A 68 10.09 8.42 5.92
N ASP A 69 11.13 9.11 6.38
CA ASP A 69 12.37 8.47 6.78
C ASP A 69 12.22 7.83 8.17
N LYS A 70 12.60 6.56 8.30
CA LYS A 70 12.48 5.81 9.55
C LYS A 70 13.36 6.34 10.69
N TYR A 71 14.47 7.01 10.38
CA TYR A 71 15.41 7.52 11.37
C TYR A 71 15.11 8.97 11.71
N SER A 72 15.07 9.87 10.72
CA SER A 72 14.82 11.29 10.96
C SER A 72 13.35 11.61 11.24
N LYS A 73 12.43 10.68 10.93
CA LYS A 73 10.97 10.88 11.02
C LYS A 73 10.43 11.99 10.13
N THR A 74 11.27 12.54 9.25
CA THR A 74 10.89 13.62 8.34
C THR A 74 10.31 13.08 7.06
N ARG A 75 9.42 13.87 6.44
CA ARG A 75 8.88 13.56 5.13
C ARG A 75 9.99 13.57 4.09
N ILE A 76 9.96 12.59 3.19
CA ILE A 76 10.88 12.46 2.07
C ILE A 76 10.37 13.31 0.91
N ASP A 77 11.31 13.94 0.19
CA ASP A 77 11.03 14.58 -1.09
C ASP A 77 10.54 13.53 -2.09
N HIS A 78 9.23 13.56 -2.37
CA HIS A 78 8.59 12.58 -3.25
C HIS A 78 9.08 12.66 -4.69
N THR A 79 9.67 13.77 -5.13
CA THR A 79 10.23 13.89 -6.48
C THR A 79 11.40 12.92 -6.71
N LYS A 80 11.95 12.36 -5.64
CA LYS A 80 13.01 11.33 -5.63
C LYS A 80 12.46 9.91 -5.53
N ILE A 81 11.14 9.73 -5.59
CA ILE A 81 10.49 8.42 -5.58
C ILE A 81 10.16 8.02 -7.02
N GLU A 82 10.60 6.82 -7.41
CA GLU A 82 10.31 6.23 -8.71
C GLU A 82 9.40 5.00 -8.55
N PHE A 83 8.32 4.96 -9.33
CA PHE A 83 7.44 3.82 -9.45
C PHE A 83 7.85 2.95 -10.65
N LEU A 84 8.13 1.69 -10.35
CA LEU A 84 8.60 0.66 -11.27
C LEU A 84 7.49 -0.38 -11.49
N ALA A 85 6.56 -0.09 -12.41
CA ALA A 85 5.42 -0.96 -12.70
C ALA A 85 5.89 -2.27 -13.34
N GLY A 86 5.45 -3.41 -12.81
CA GLY A 86 5.87 -4.73 -13.31
C GLY A 86 7.38 -4.95 -13.22
N TRP A 87 8.04 -4.42 -12.19
CA TRP A 87 9.47 -4.63 -11.95
C TRP A 87 9.78 -6.11 -11.78
N ARG A 88 10.67 -6.65 -12.62
CA ARG A 88 11.20 -8.00 -12.49
C ARG A 88 12.57 -8.12 -13.15
N ASN A 89 13.46 -8.88 -12.54
CA ASN A 89 14.76 -9.29 -13.06
C ASN A 89 15.55 -8.12 -13.68
N GLY A 90 15.62 -7.00 -12.96
CA GLY A 90 16.36 -5.81 -13.36
C GLY A 90 15.62 -4.85 -14.32
N ARG A 91 14.35 -5.11 -14.67
CA ARG A 91 13.59 -4.24 -15.58
C ARG A 91 12.12 -4.08 -15.19
N ALA A 92 11.62 -2.85 -15.30
CA ALA A 92 10.20 -2.54 -15.20
C ALA A 92 9.53 -2.50 -16.58
N SER A 93 8.23 -2.80 -16.62
CA SER A 93 7.38 -2.55 -17.78
C SER A 93 7.17 -1.04 -17.99
N ALA A 94 7.15 -0.24 -16.91
CA ALA A 94 7.17 1.22 -16.98
C ALA A 94 7.86 1.85 -15.76
N TYR A 95 8.52 2.98 -16.00
CA TYR A 95 9.22 3.80 -15.00
C TYR A 95 8.55 5.17 -14.91
N ARG A 96 8.16 5.61 -13.72
CA ARG A 96 7.54 6.91 -13.50
C ARG A 96 7.98 7.55 -12.19
N TRP A 97 8.51 8.76 -12.28
CA TRP A 97 8.73 9.63 -11.13
C TRP A 97 7.41 10.18 -10.59
N VAL A 98 7.37 10.45 -9.29
CA VAL A 98 6.21 11.05 -8.61
C VAL A 98 6.23 12.57 -8.76
N LYS A 99 5.07 13.15 -9.07
CA LYS A 99 4.81 14.58 -9.23
C LYS A 99 4.20 15.21 -7.97
N ARG A 100 3.24 14.52 -7.36
CA ARG A 100 2.61 14.91 -6.10
C ARG A 100 2.40 13.70 -5.22
N ALA A 101 2.43 13.90 -3.91
CA ALA A 101 2.10 12.86 -2.95
C ALA A 101 1.21 13.42 -1.84
N VAL A 102 0.11 12.74 -1.54
CA VAL A 102 -0.77 13.05 -0.42
C VAL A 102 -0.83 11.86 0.53
N THR A 103 -0.80 12.14 1.83
CA THR A 103 -1.03 11.17 2.91
C THR A 103 -2.40 11.44 3.51
N HIS A 104 -3.00 10.42 4.14
CA HIS A 104 -4.27 10.63 4.82
C HIS A 104 -4.15 11.78 5.85
N PRO A 105 -5.14 12.69 5.98
CA PRO A 105 -5.03 13.85 6.86
C PRO A 105 -4.79 13.50 8.33
N GLU A 106 -5.34 12.37 8.78
CA GLU A 106 -5.15 11.85 10.15
C GLU A 106 -3.92 10.92 10.28
N PHE A 107 -3.05 10.84 9.26
CA PHE A 107 -1.83 10.04 9.35
C PHE A 107 -0.73 10.82 10.08
N GLU A 108 -0.31 10.31 11.22
CA GLU A 108 0.83 10.84 11.98
C GLU A 108 1.97 9.82 12.02
N TYR A 109 3.11 10.16 11.42
CA TYR A 109 4.25 9.24 11.37
C TYR A 109 4.91 9.01 12.74
N THR A 110 4.88 10.04 13.59
CA THR A 110 5.53 10.08 14.91
C THR A 110 4.67 9.52 16.03
N SER A 111 3.38 9.26 15.80
CA SER A 111 2.55 8.60 16.80
C SER A 111 3.03 7.16 17.02
N ASP A 112 2.75 6.61 18.20
CA ASP A 112 2.97 5.19 18.46
C ASP A 112 2.33 4.35 17.34
N ALA A 113 2.95 3.22 17.01
CA ALA A 113 2.53 2.31 15.93
C ALA A 113 1.20 1.57 16.24
N GLY A 114 0.31 2.20 17.00
CA GLY A 114 -1.00 1.70 17.36
C GLY A 114 -2.00 1.79 16.21
N GLU A 115 -3.22 1.36 16.51
CA GLU A 115 -4.32 1.18 15.56
C GLU A 115 -4.62 2.43 14.71
N VAL A 116 -4.52 3.62 15.30
CA VAL A 116 -4.79 4.90 14.60
C VAL A 116 -3.80 5.11 13.45
N ARG A 117 -2.51 4.86 13.68
CA ARG A 117 -1.50 5.02 12.64
C ARG A 117 -1.76 4.05 11.49
N VAL A 118 -2.02 2.78 11.81
CA VAL A 118 -2.31 1.74 10.81
C VAL A 118 -3.57 2.06 10.02
N ARG A 119 -4.66 2.46 10.68
CA ARG A 119 -5.93 2.82 10.03
C ARG A 119 -5.78 3.91 8.97
N ASN A 120 -4.84 4.83 9.18
CA ASN A 120 -4.64 6.00 8.34
C ASN A 120 -3.39 5.87 7.46
N ASP A 121 -2.72 4.71 7.47
CA ASP A 121 -1.45 4.49 6.77
C ASP A 121 -1.67 4.22 5.28
N VAL A 122 -2.12 5.26 4.57
CA VAL A 122 -2.44 5.20 3.14
C VAL A 122 -2.14 6.54 2.48
N ALA A 123 -1.62 6.46 1.25
CA ALA A 123 -1.22 7.60 0.46
C ALA A 123 -1.54 7.39 -1.02
N LEU A 124 -1.71 8.50 -1.73
CA LEU A 124 -1.77 8.55 -3.18
C LEU A 124 -0.58 9.31 -3.74
N LEU A 125 0.01 8.74 -4.79
CA LEU A 125 1.09 9.34 -5.56
C LEU A 125 0.58 9.64 -6.96
N GLU A 126 0.58 10.90 -7.34
CA GLU A 126 0.34 11.31 -8.73
C GLU A 126 1.67 11.22 -9.49
N LEU A 127 1.69 10.50 -10.60
CA LEU A 127 2.86 10.31 -11.45
C LEU A 127 3.07 11.51 -12.38
N GLN A 128 4.34 11.79 -12.73
CA GLN A 128 4.65 12.88 -13.68
C GLN A 128 4.05 12.68 -15.07
N ARG A 129 3.85 11.41 -15.47
CA ARG A 129 3.23 11.05 -16.74
C ARG A 129 2.37 9.81 -16.54
N PRO A 130 1.20 9.72 -17.19
CA PRO A 130 0.38 8.52 -17.13
C PRO A 130 1.10 7.31 -17.77
N ILE A 131 0.68 6.12 -17.35
CA ILE A 131 1.00 4.84 -17.94
C ILE A 131 -0.24 4.43 -18.76
N ASN A 132 -0.29 4.90 -20.00
CA ASN A 132 -1.37 4.61 -20.95
C ASN A 132 -0.90 3.55 -21.96
N ASN A 133 -0.91 2.29 -21.57
CA ASN A 133 -0.69 1.18 -22.50
C ASN A 133 -1.61 0.00 -22.16
N THR A 134 -1.70 -0.98 -23.06
CA THR A 134 -2.62 -2.12 -22.91
C THR A 134 -2.07 -3.24 -22.03
N ARG A 135 -0.79 -3.17 -21.62
CA ARG A 135 -0.14 -4.19 -20.78
C ARG A 135 -0.37 -3.91 -19.29
N ILE A 136 -0.43 -2.64 -18.90
CA ILE A 136 -0.55 -2.20 -17.51
C ILE A 136 -1.92 -1.58 -17.35
N VAL A 137 -2.86 -2.34 -16.80
CA VAL A 137 -4.23 -1.90 -16.55
C VAL A 137 -4.36 -1.54 -15.07
N PRO A 138 -4.73 -0.29 -14.71
CA PRO A 138 -4.96 0.07 -13.32
C PRO A 138 -6.06 -0.76 -12.66
N PHE A 139 -5.88 -1.10 -11.39
CA PHE A 139 -6.85 -1.89 -10.65
C PHE A 139 -8.03 -1.06 -10.19
N GLN A 140 -9.19 -1.70 -10.15
CA GLN A 140 -10.34 -1.16 -9.44
C GLN A 140 -10.17 -1.37 -7.93
N THR A 141 -10.83 -0.54 -7.15
CA THR A 141 -10.89 -0.67 -5.69
C THR A 141 -12.29 -1.16 -5.30
N ASP A 142 -12.39 -1.82 -4.17
CA ASP A 142 -13.68 -2.27 -3.62
C ASP A 142 -13.74 -2.05 -2.10
N ARG A 143 -14.90 -2.38 -1.56
CA ARG A 143 -15.27 -2.14 -0.18
C ARG A 143 -14.69 -3.19 0.77
N ARG A 144 -14.98 -2.93 2.05
CA ARG A 144 -14.39 -3.59 3.20
C ARG A 144 -14.59 -5.11 3.17
N PRO A 145 -13.51 -5.89 3.21
CA PRO A 145 -13.63 -7.34 3.24
C PRO A 145 -14.25 -7.81 4.56
N ARG A 146 -14.85 -8.99 4.54
CA ARG A 146 -15.50 -9.65 5.67
C ARG A 146 -14.48 -10.48 6.46
N LYS A 147 -14.73 -10.69 7.76
CA LYS A 147 -13.95 -11.66 8.53
C LYS A 147 -14.12 -13.06 7.91
N GLY A 148 -13.01 -13.78 7.75
CA GLY A 148 -12.98 -15.08 7.10
C GLY A 148 -13.00 -15.03 5.57
N GLN A 149 -12.99 -13.85 4.96
CA GLN A 149 -12.86 -13.71 3.52
C GLN A 149 -11.44 -14.09 3.06
N GLU A 150 -11.36 -14.87 1.99
CA GLU A 150 -10.13 -15.11 1.24
C GLU A 150 -9.75 -13.86 0.46
N ILE A 151 -8.48 -13.51 0.58
CA ILE A 151 -7.84 -12.36 -0.04
C ILE A 151 -6.48 -12.78 -0.57
N GLY A 152 -5.90 -11.99 -1.47
CA GLY A 152 -4.54 -12.19 -1.95
C GLY A 152 -3.68 -10.95 -1.75
N VAL A 153 -2.37 -11.12 -1.77
CA VAL A 153 -1.42 -10.02 -1.76
C VAL A 153 -0.40 -10.19 -2.87
N VAL A 154 -0.09 -9.11 -3.58
CA VAL A 154 1.04 -9.06 -4.50
C VAL A 154 2.04 -8.06 -3.96
N SER A 155 3.25 -8.51 -3.64
CA SER A 155 4.24 -7.67 -2.97
C SER A 155 5.66 -7.93 -3.41
N TYR A 156 6.47 -6.87 -3.36
CA TYR A 156 7.93 -6.99 -3.28
C TYR A 156 8.32 -7.08 -1.80
N ALA A 157 9.39 -7.79 -1.49
CA ALA A 157 9.96 -7.83 -0.15
C ALA A 157 11.47 -8.04 -0.22
N ARG A 158 12.19 -7.85 0.89
CA ARG A 158 13.65 -7.86 0.95
C ARG A 158 14.29 -9.13 0.36
N ASP A 159 13.67 -10.28 0.55
CA ASP A 159 14.06 -11.59 0.03
C ASP A 159 13.68 -11.81 -1.44
N ARG A 160 12.88 -10.90 -2.01
CA ARG A 160 12.28 -10.99 -3.35
C ARG A 160 12.13 -9.59 -3.99
N SER A 161 13.16 -8.74 -3.89
CA SER A 161 13.10 -7.37 -4.43
C SER A 161 13.09 -7.33 -5.95
N GLU A 162 13.63 -8.38 -6.58
CA GLU A 162 13.81 -8.45 -8.03
C GLU A 162 12.62 -9.03 -8.78
N ALA A 163 11.53 -9.44 -8.13
CA ALA A 163 10.26 -9.77 -8.79
C ALA A 163 9.18 -9.87 -7.72
N PRO A 164 7.91 -9.47 -8.00
CA PRO A 164 6.87 -9.57 -7.01
C PRO A 164 6.50 -11.03 -6.77
N SER A 165 5.96 -11.30 -5.58
CA SER A 165 5.30 -12.57 -5.30
C SER A 165 3.81 -12.35 -5.07
N LEU A 166 3.01 -13.26 -5.63
CA LEU A 166 1.61 -13.43 -5.33
C LEU A 166 1.47 -14.45 -4.20
N GLN A 167 0.76 -14.08 -3.15
CA GLN A 167 0.09 -15.05 -2.30
C GLN A 167 -1.38 -15.00 -2.69
N GLU A 168 -1.85 -16.04 -3.37
CA GLU A 168 -3.21 -16.09 -3.93
C GLU A 168 -4.27 -16.21 -2.84
N VAL A 169 -4.00 -17.00 -1.79
CA VAL A 169 -4.92 -17.21 -0.67
C VAL A 169 -4.25 -16.86 0.65
N CYS A 170 -4.74 -15.82 1.29
CA CYS A 170 -4.60 -15.55 2.72
C CYS A 170 -5.96 -15.11 3.27
N ASN A 171 -6.10 -15.01 4.60
CA ASN A 171 -7.40 -14.84 5.22
C ASN A 171 -7.50 -13.57 6.05
N VAL A 172 -8.67 -12.93 6.02
CA VAL A 172 -9.03 -11.90 6.99
C VAL A 172 -9.32 -12.55 8.35
N LYS A 173 -8.41 -12.38 9.32
CA LYS A 173 -8.56 -12.90 10.68
C LYS A 173 -9.47 -12.04 11.54
N ALA A 174 -9.34 -10.72 11.42
CA ALA A 174 -10.16 -9.76 12.16
C ALA A 174 -10.26 -8.41 11.43
N ARG A 175 -11.25 -7.62 11.84
CA ARG A 175 -11.42 -6.24 11.39
C ARG A 175 -11.86 -5.39 12.57
N GLN A 176 -11.06 -4.41 12.96
CA GLN A 176 -11.30 -3.59 14.14
C GLN A 176 -10.84 -2.16 13.85
N PHE A 177 -11.66 -1.17 14.22
CA PHE A 177 -11.31 0.25 14.15
C PHE A 177 -10.68 0.73 12.83
N GLY A 178 -11.11 0.17 11.68
CA GLY A 178 -10.57 0.55 10.38
C GLY A 178 -9.25 -0.14 9.99
N VAL A 179 -8.78 -1.07 10.82
CA VAL A 179 -7.63 -1.95 10.57
C VAL A 179 -8.12 -3.34 10.17
N LEU A 180 -7.45 -3.92 9.17
CA LEU A 180 -7.61 -5.29 8.73
C LEU A 180 -6.45 -6.13 9.28
N VAL A 181 -6.77 -7.21 10.00
CA VAL A 181 -5.77 -8.21 10.44
C VAL A 181 -5.86 -9.41 9.52
N MET A 182 -4.75 -9.79 8.89
CA MET A 182 -4.70 -10.83 7.89
C MET A 182 -3.54 -11.81 8.11
N SER A 183 -3.63 -13.03 7.58
CA SER A 183 -2.54 -14.02 7.61
C SER A 183 -1.56 -13.92 6.44
N CYS A 184 -1.65 -12.87 5.62
CA CYS A 184 -0.79 -12.76 4.46
C CYS A 184 0.69 -12.65 4.87
N ASP A 185 1.55 -13.39 4.19
CA ASP A 185 3.00 -13.43 4.39
C ASP A 185 3.62 -12.18 3.76
N VAL A 186 3.96 -11.23 4.63
CA VAL A 186 4.59 -9.98 4.28
C VAL A 186 5.89 -9.80 5.04
N ASN A 187 6.83 -9.08 4.42
CA ASN A 187 8.12 -8.77 4.99
C ASN A 187 8.51 -7.33 4.59
N TYR A 188 9.64 -6.81 5.07
CA TYR A 188 10.12 -5.47 4.74
C TYR A 188 10.16 -5.25 3.22
N GLY A 189 9.52 -4.18 2.75
CA GLY A 189 9.31 -3.87 1.33
C GLY A 189 7.87 -4.10 0.84
N ALA A 190 7.10 -4.94 1.54
CA ALA A 190 5.69 -5.20 1.22
C ALA A 190 4.77 -4.07 1.68
N SER A 191 5.27 -3.13 2.48
CA SER A 191 4.58 -1.88 2.79
C SER A 191 4.01 -1.22 1.54
N GLY A 192 2.73 -0.85 1.57
CA GLY A 192 2.04 -0.28 0.42
C GLY A 192 1.50 -1.30 -0.59
N ALA A 193 1.76 -2.60 -0.40
CA ALA A 193 1.27 -3.64 -1.30
C ALA A 193 -0.27 -3.69 -1.32
N PRO A 194 -0.87 -3.88 -2.50
CA PRO A 194 -2.31 -4.08 -2.62
C PRO A 194 -2.72 -5.44 -2.04
N VAL A 195 -3.82 -5.44 -1.31
CA VAL A 195 -4.55 -6.64 -0.90
C VAL A 195 -5.79 -6.74 -1.78
N PHE A 196 -5.96 -7.89 -2.44
CA PHE A 196 -7.02 -8.13 -3.41
C PHE A 196 -8.15 -8.98 -2.83
N SER A 197 -9.37 -8.66 -3.20
CA SER A 197 -10.51 -9.58 -3.17
C SER A 197 -10.69 -10.19 -4.56
N PHE A 198 -11.04 -11.48 -4.57
CA PHE A 198 -11.36 -12.26 -5.77
C PHE A 198 -12.85 -12.64 -5.85
N GLU A 199 -13.72 -12.02 -5.05
CA GLU A 199 -15.17 -12.31 -5.05
C GLU A 199 -15.88 -11.88 -6.35
N ASN A 200 -15.25 -11.05 -7.17
CA ASN A 200 -15.75 -10.59 -8.47
C ASN A 200 -14.91 -11.21 -9.60
N ASP A 201 -15.40 -11.15 -10.84
CA ASP A 201 -14.69 -11.67 -12.03
C ASP A 201 -13.30 -11.04 -12.27
N GLU A 202 -13.00 -9.90 -11.63
CA GLU A 202 -11.71 -9.21 -11.69
C GLU A 202 -11.19 -8.91 -10.28
N PRO A 203 -9.86 -9.01 -10.04
CA PRO A 203 -9.27 -8.70 -8.74
C PRO A 203 -9.42 -7.20 -8.42
N ARG A 204 -9.89 -6.91 -7.20
CA ARG A 204 -10.09 -5.53 -6.71
C ARG A 204 -9.32 -5.27 -5.44
N ILE A 205 -8.68 -4.12 -5.35
CA ILE A 205 -7.93 -3.74 -4.15
C ILE A 205 -8.91 -3.36 -3.04
N VAL A 206 -8.81 -4.02 -1.89
CA VAL A 206 -9.67 -3.81 -0.72
C VAL A 206 -8.91 -3.28 0.51
N SER A 207 -7.58 -3.41 0.51
CA SER A 207 -6.70 -2.94 1.58
C SER A 207 -5.30 -2.66 1.04
N VAL A 208 -4.51 -1.92 1.81
CA VAL A 208 -3.06 -1.74 1.59
C VAL A 208 -2.30 -2.26 2.80
N VAL A 209 -1.21 -3.00 2.58
CA VAL A 209 -0.35 -3.50 3.65
C VAL A 209 0.36 -2.33 4.35
N SER A 210 0.20 -2.24 5.67
CA SER A 210 0.76 -1.17 6.51
C SER A 210 1.86 -1.69 7.42
N ALA A 211 1.60 -2.75 8.18
CA ALA A 211 2.52 -3.23 9.21
C ALA A 211 2.49 -4.75 9.39
N MET A 212 3.47 -5.27 10.10
CA MET A 212 3.49 -6.63 10.63
C MET A 212 3.24 -6.58 12.14
N ALA A 213 2.53 -7.57 12.66
CA ALA A 213 2.27 -7.73 14.09
C ALA A 213 2.27 -9.22 14.46
N GLU A 214 2.09 -9.48 15.75
CA GLU A 214 1.93 -10.83 16.28
C GLU A 214 0.66 -10.87 17.13
N VAL A 215 -0.18 -11.88 16.91
CA VAL A 215 -1.42 -12.13 17.66
C VAL A 215 -1.40 -13.59 18.08
N ASP A 216 -1.51 -13.87 19.38
CA ASP A 216 -1.50 -15.22 19.94
C ASP A 216 -0.29 -16.06 19.49
N GLY A 217 0.90 -15.44 19.36
CA GLY A 217 2.12 -16.09 18.89
C GLY A 217 2.20 -16.33 17.38
N GLN A 218 1.19 -15.89 16.62
CA GLN A 218 1.15 -16.00 15.17
C GLN A 218 1.48 -14.66 14.52
N LYS A 219 2.38 -14.68 13.53
CA LYS A 219 2.64 -13.52 12.70
C LYS A 219 1.41 -13.19 11.87
N VAL A 220 1.03 -11.93 11.88
CA VAL A 220 -0.06 -11.38 11.08
C VAL A 220 0.41 -10.12 10.37
N SER A 221 -0.26 -9.80 9.27
CA SER A 221 -0.13 -8.50 8.61
C SER A 221 -1.32 -7.62 8.92
N LEU A 222 -1.07 -6.32 8.95
CA LEU A 222 -2.06 -5.28 9.20
C LEU A 222 -2.22 -4.42 7.95
N GLY A 223 -3.46 -4.06 7.64
CA GLY A 223 -3.75 -3.19 6.52
C GLY A 223 -4.84 -2.17 6.78
N THR A 224 -4.83 -1.13 5.96
CA THR A 224 -5.77 -0.01 5.99
C THR A 224 -7.04 -0.35 5.21
N LEU A 225 -8.23 -0.21 5.81
CA LEU A 225 -9.48 -0.28 5.05
C LEU A 225 -9.63 0.94 4.13
N LEU A 226 -9.79 0.71 2.82
CA LEU A 226 -9.60 1.77 1.82
C LEU A 226 -10.75 2.76 1.64
N GLN A 227 -12.00 2.37 1.89
CA GLN A 227 -13.17 3.13 1.40
C GLN A 227 -13.12 4.64 1.71
N GLN A 228 -13.20 5.02 2.99
CA GLN A 228 -13.18 6.44 3.38
C GLN A 228 -11.81 7.08 3.16
N PRO A 229 -10.68 6.47 3.60
CA PRO A 229 -9.38 7.08 3.41
C PRO A 229 -9.01 7.39 1.95
N LEU A 230 -9.46 6.56 1.00
CA LEU A 230 -9.23 6.79 -0.41
C LEU A 230 -10.04 7.97 -0.96
N GLU A 231 -11.28 8.16 -0.50
CA GLU A 231 -12.10 9.32 -0.85
C GLU A 231 -11.45 10.62 -0.34
N ASP A 232 -10.98 10.61 0.91
CA ASP A 232 -10.32 11.75 1.53
C ASP A 232 -9.01 12.12 0.79
N LEU A 233 -8.23 11.12 0.38
CA LEU A 233 -7.01 11.30 -0.40
C LEU A 233 -7.28 11.85 -1.81
N ARG A 234 -8.35 11.39 -2.47
CA ARG A 234 -8.77 11.92 -3.79
C ARG A 234 -9.17 13.39 -3.65
N ALA A 235 -9.98 13.72 -2.65
CA ALA A 235 -10.37 15.09 -2.36
C ALA A 235 -9.16 16.00 -2.08
N ALA A 236 -8.15 15.49 -1.36
CA ALA A 236 -6.90 16.23 -1.12
C ALA A 236 -6.14 16.54 -2.42
N LEU A 237 -6.04 15.58 -3.35
CA LEU A 237 -5.41 15.80 -4.66
C LEU A 237 -6.20 16.78 -5.52
N ASP A 238 -7.52 16.68 -5.53
CA ASP A 238 -8.41 17.58 -6.28
C ASP A 238 -8.35 19.01 -5.74
N ALA A 239 -8.15 19.17 -4.43
CA ALA A 239 -7.88 20.45 -3.78
C ALA A 239 -6.47 21.02 -4.05
N GLY A 240 -5.65 20.35 -4.87
CA GLY A 240 -4.31 20.80 -5.24
C GLY A 240 -3.22 20.53 -4.20
N GLN A 241 -3.49 19.70 -3.18
CA GLN A 241 -2.48 19.34 -2.19
C GLN A 241 -1.40 18.42 -2.77
N GLY A 242 -0.36 18.18 -1.97
CA GLY A 242 0.66 17.17 -2.26
C GLY A 242 1.83 17.63 -3.10
N VAL A 243 1.97 18.93 -3.35
CA VAL A 243 3.20 19.52 -3.90
C VAL A 243 4.27 19.54 -2.81
N PHE A 244 5.50 19.15 -3.14
CA PHE A 244 6.62 19.29 -2.21
C PHE A 244 6.98 20.77 -2.17
N GLN A 245 6.64 21.45 -1.07
CA GLN A 245 7.21 22.75 -0.78
C GLN A 245 8.35 22.50 0.21
N ASP A 246 9.57 22.85 -0.18
CA ASP A 246 10.60 23.15 0.83
C ASP A 246 9.97 24.14 1.80
N GLU A 247 10.15 23.94 3.12
CA GLU A 247 9.70 24.92 4.11
C GLU A 247 10.15 26.30 3.63
N ALA A 248 9.19 27.17 3.28
CA ALA A 248 9.52 28.53 2.89
C ALA A 248 10.41 29.10 4.00
N PRO A 249 11.56 29.73 3.67
CA PRO A 249 12.44 30.26 4.70
C PRO A 249 11.59 31.14 5.61
N LYS A 250 11.52 30.78 6.90
CA LYS A 250 10.81 31.56 7.90
C LYS A 250 11.39 32.97 7.82
N MET A 251 10.67 33.89 7.19
CA MET A 251 11.03 35.31 7.26
C MET A 251 10.87 35.70 8.72
N PHE A 252 11.98 35.68 9.45
CA PHE A 252 12.07 36.42 10.69
C PHE A 252 11.84 37.87 10.33
N SER A 253 10.65 38.39 10.63
CA SER A 253 10.41 39.83 10.64
C SER A 253 11.23 40.40 11.78
N ASN A 254 12.51 40.67 11.54
CA ASN A 254 13.27 41.55 12.39
C ASN A 254 12.68 42.94 12.20
N SER A 255 11.72 43.29 13.06
CA SER A 255 11.28 44.65 13.30
C SER A 255 12.42 45.44 13.96
N ILE A 256 13.53 45.61 13.24
CA ILE A 256 14.51 46.66 13.52
C ILE A 256 14.21 47.75 12.52
N ARG A 257 13.37 48.69 12.98
CA ARG A 257 13.08 49.95 12.33
C ARG A 257 14.40 50.69 12.12
N ARG A 258 14.99 50.58 10.92
CA ARG A 258 16.12 51.42 10.51
C ARG A 258 15.56 52.73 10.00
N ASP A 259 15.58 53.75 10.85
CA ASP A 259 15.39 55.13 10.43
C ASP A 259 16.61 55.56 9.59
N THR A 260 16.52 55.41 8.28
CA THR A 260 17.44 56.06 7.35
C THR A 260 16.65 57.10 6.58
N GLY A 261 16.52 58.29 7.20
CA GLY A 261 15.97 59.47 6.55
C GLY A 261 16.90 59.97 5.46
N ALA A 262 16.52 59.80 4.20
CA ALA A 262 17.13 60.49 3.08
C ALA A 262 16.48 61.88 2.92
N LYS A 263 17.25 62.95 3.18
CA LYS A 263 16.84 64.32 2.87
C LYS A 263 17.07 64.58 1.39
N PHE A 264 16.00 64.82 0.64
CA PHE A 264 16.07 65.36 -0.72
C PHE A 264 16.27 66.88 -0.63
N ALA A 265 17.37 67.39 -1.19
CA ALA A 265 17.53 68.81 -1.47
C ALA A 265 16.65 69.16 -2.68
N LYS A 266 15.84 70.22 -2.54
CA LYS A 266 15.12 70.85 -3.65
C LYS A 266 15.92 72.06 -4.17
N PRO A 267 15.79 72.41 -5.46
CA PRO A 267 16.47 73.57 -6.06
C PRO A 267 16.02 74.90 -5.44
#